data_AF-A0A510USB1-F1
#
_entry.id   AF-A0A510USB1-F1
#
_cell.length_a   1.000
_cell.length_b   1.000
_cell.length_c   1.000
_cell.angle_alpha   90.00
_cell.angle_beta   90.00
_cell.angle_gamma   90.00
#
_symmetry.space_group_name_H-M   'P 1'
#
loop_
_entity.id
_entity.type
_entity.pdbx_description
1 polymer ?
#
loop_
_entity_poly.entity_id
_entity_poly.type
_entity_poly.pdbx_seq_one_letter_code
_entity_poly.pdbx_strand_id
1 'polypeptide(L)'
;MADKPSTPLLAKLVGLAAAGLAAFVATQVVNQSWQAARGHKPPKAEDPGDSGLAEIVVAAALTGAAVSIARVFATRGTAKLAARS
;
A
#
# COMPACT_ATOMS: atom_id res chain seq x y z
N MET A 1 29.78 19.40 24.96
CA MET A 1 28.75 19.34 23.91
C MET A 1 28.72 17.90 23.44
N ALA A 2 27.87 17.05 24.03
CA ALA A 2 27.87 15.62 23.73
C ALA A 2 27.03 15.35 22.48
N ASP A 3 27.65 14.71 21.49
CA ASP A 3 27.06 14.22 20.27
C ASP A 3 25.74 13.46 20.51
N LYS A 4 24.72 13.77 19.70
CA LYS A 4 23.49 12.99 19.57
C LYS A 4 23.39 12.44 18.14
N PRO A 5 24.17 11.40 17.75
CA PRO A 5 24.03 10.79 16.44
C PRO A 5 23.25 9.46 16.53
N SER A 6 22.61 9.06 15.43
CA SER A 6 22.22 7.67 15.08
C SER A 6 20.76 7.20 15.29
N THR A 7 20.06 7.60 16.35
CA THR A 7 18.67 7.10 16.60
C THR A 7 17.67 7.40 15.46
N PRO A 8 17.61 8.63 14.90
CA PRO A 8 16.63 8.93 13.83
C PRO A 8 17.01 8.31 12.48
N LEU A 9 18.29 8.06 12.22
CA LEU A 9 18.74 7.43 10.96
C LEU A 9 18.40 5.93 10.94
N LEU A 10 18.66 5.23 12.05
CA LEU A 10 18.27 3.84 12.21
C LEU A 10 16.74 3.67 12.12
N ALA A 11 15.97 4.53 12.80
CA ALA A 11 14.52 4.51 12.70
C ALA A 11 14.02 4.74 11.26
N LYS A 12 14.65 5.65 10.51
CA LYS A 12 14.35 5.88 9.09
C LYS A 12 14.70 4.67 8.21
N LEU A 13 15.85 4.04 8.43
CA LEU A 13 16.26 2.85 7.67
C LEU A 13 15.34 1.65 7.95
N VAL A 14 15.01 1.42 9.21
CA VAL A 14 14.06 0.37 9.61
C VAL A 14 12.66 0.67 9.06
N GLY A 15 12.21 1.92 9.13
CA GLY A 15 10.93 2.35 8.54
C GLY A 15 10.89 2.16 7.04
N LEU A 16 11.98 2.49 6.33
CA LEU A 16 12.10 2.27 4.88
C LEU A 16 12.07 0.77 4.54
N ALA A 17 12.80 -0.06 5.27
CA ALA A 17 12.82 -1.50 5.06
C ALA A 17 11.44 -2.13 5.32
N ALA A 18 10.78 -1.72 6.41
CA ALA A 18 9.43 -2.16 6.74
C ALA A 18 8.41 -1.73 5.67
N ALA A 19 8.49 -0.49 5.18
CA ALA A 19 7.63 0.00 4.10
C ALA A 19 7.86 -0.79 2.79
N GLY A 20 9.12 -1.10 2.45
CA GLY A 20 9.46 -1.91 1.30
C GLY A 20 8.89 -3.33 1.38
N LEU A 21 9.04 -3.99 2.54
CA LEU A 21 8.45 -5.30 2.79
C LEU A 21 6.92 -5.27 2.72
N ALA A 22 6.29 -4.25 3.31
CA ALA A 22 4.85 -4.08 3.25
C ALA A 22 4.36 -3.88 1.81
N ALA A 23 5.07 -3.06 1.02
CA ALA A 23 4.75 -2.84 -0.39
C ALA A 23 4.89 -4.12 -1.22
N PHE A 24 5.93 -4.92 -0.96
CA PHE A 24 6.13 -6.21 -1.62
C PHE A 24 4.97 -7.18 -1.34
N VAL A 25 4.61 -7.34 -0.05
CA VAL A 25 3.49 -8.21 0.36
C VAL A 25 2.17 -7.71 -0.22
N ALA A 26 1.90 -6.40 -0.16
CA ALA A 26 0.70 -5.81 -0.75
C ALA A 26 0.59 -6.10 -2.25
N THR A 27 1.70 -5.97 -2.98
CA THR A 27 1.75 -6.26 -4.43
C THR A 27 1.41 -7.74 -4.69
N GLN A 28 1.94 -8.66 -3.89
CA GLN A 28 1.61 -10.09 -4.03
C GLN A 28 0.14 -10.38 -3.75
N VAL A 29 -0.42 -9.81 -2.67
CA VAL A 29 -1.84 -9.98 -2.33
C VAL A 29 -2.74 -9.43 -3.43
N VAL A 30 -2.42 -8.25 -3.98
CA VAL A 30 -3.17 -7.67 -5.10
C VAL A 30 -3.08 -8.58 -6.34
N ASN A 31 -1.88 -9.04 -6.71
CA ASN A 31 -1.70 -9.92 -7.85
C ASN A 31 -2.46 -11.25 -7.70
N GLN A 32 -2.41 -11.87 -6.53
CA GLN A 32 -3.10 -13.14 -6.27
C GLN A 32 -4.62 -12.98 -6.22
N SER A 33 -5.12 -11.96 -5.51
CA SER A 33 -6.57 -11.69 -5.46
C SER A 33 -7.14 -11.37 -6.84
N TRP A 34 -6.38 -10.66 -7.67
CA TRP A 34 -6.79 -10.36 -9.04
C TRP A 34 -6.78 -11.60 -9.93
N GLN A 35 -5.71 -12.41 -9.88
CA GLN A 35 -5.67 -13.67 -10.63
C GLN A 35 -6.78 -14.62 -10.20
N ALA A 36 -7.10 -14.69 -8.91
CA ALA A 36 -8.20 -15.51 -8.41
C ALA A 36 -9.58 -15.01 -8.88
N ALA A 37 -9.78 -13.69 -8.94
CA ALA A 37 -11.07 -13.10 -9.32
C ALA A 37 -11.28 -13.02 -10.84
N ARG A 38 -10.22 -12.78 -11.61
CA ARG A 38 -10.28 -12.48 -13.06
C ARG A 38 -9.58 -13.52 -13.94
N GLY A 39 -8.77 -14.41 -13.38
CA GLY A 39 -8.02 -15.42 -14.13
C GLY A 39 -6.76 -14.90 -14.83
N HIS A 40 -6.50 -13.59 -14.78
CA HIS A 40 -5.34 -12.94 -15.41
C HIS A 40 -4.74 -11.88 -14.48
N LYS A 41 -3.53 -11.41 -14.81
CA LYS A 41 -2.83 -10.37 -14.03
C LYS A 41 -3.61 -9.04 -14.06
N PRO A 42 -3.52 -8.22 -13.00
CA PRO A 42 -4.19 -6.94 -12.95
C PRO A 42 -3.74 -6.05 -14.11
N PRO A 43 -4.68 -5.42 -14.85
CA PRO A 43 -4.33 -4.51 -15.92
C PRO A 43 -3.56 -3.33 -15.32
N LYS A 44 -2.38 -3.06 -15.87
CA LYS A 44 -1.61 -1.87 -15.49
C LYS A 44 -2.22 -0.68 -16.21
N ALA A 45 -2.29 0.46 -15.53
CA ALA A 45 -2.83 1.70 -16.08
C ALA A 45 -2.08 2.21 -17.35
N GLU A 46 -0.90 1.65 -17.61
CA GLU A 46 -0.01 1.95 -18.72
C GLU A 46 -0.06 0.90 -19.85
N ASP A 47 -0.98 -0.07 -19.80
CA ASP A 47 -1.20 -1.04 -20.87
C ASP A 47 -2.16 -0.48 -21.93
N PRO A 48 -1.67 -0.08 -23.13
CA PRO A 48 -2.49 0.62 -24.12
C PRO A 48 -3.41 -0.31 -24.94
N GLY A 49 -3.41 -1.62 -24.66
CA GLY A 49 -3.79 -2.62 -25.66
C GLY A 49 -5.20 -3.21 -25.60
N ASP A 50 -5.72 -3.61 -24.42
CA ASP A 50 -6.84 -4.58 -24.43
C ASP A 50 -7.75 -4.58 -23.19
N SER A 51 -7.60 -3.59 -22.30
CA SER A 51 -8.44 -3.48 -21.11
C SER A 51 -9.65 -2.58 -21.38
N GLY A 52 -10.84 -3.17 -21.47
CA GLY A 52 -12.08 -2.41 -21.66
C GLY A 52 -12.26 -1.33 -20.59
N LEU A 53 -12.73 -0.14 -20.98
CA LEU A 53 -12.90 1.01 -20.08
C LEU A 53 -13.67 0.67 -18.78
N ALA A 54 -14.64 -0.24 -18.86
CA ALA A 54 -15.39 -0.73 -17.69
C ALA A 54 -14.48 -1.44 -16.67
N GLU A 55 -13.50 -2.20 -17.12
CA GLU A 55 -12.55 -2.90 -16.24
C GLU A 55 -11.60 -1.94 -15.54
N ILE A 56 -11.14 -0.90 -16.24
CA ILE A 56 -10.34 0.18 -15.65
C ILE A 56 -11.15 0.91 -14.58
N VAL A 57 -12.42 1.23 -14.86
CA VAL A 57 -13.30 1.91 -13.89
C VAL A 57 -13.54 1.05 -12.65
N VAL A 58 -13.80 -0.25 -12.82
CA VAL A 58 -13.97 -1.18 -11.68
C VAL A 58 -12.68 -1.28 -10.86
N ALA A 59 -11.53 -1.37 -11.53
CA ALA A 59 -10.23 -1.41 -10.86
C ALA A 59 -9.92 -0.12 -10.08
N ALA A 60 -10.20 1.03 -10.70
CA ALA A 60 -10.03 2.33 -10.05
C ALA A 60 -10.96 2.48 -8.85
N ALA A 61 -12.22 2.06 -8.95
CA ALA A 61 -13.18 2.10 -7.85
C ALA A 61 -12.74 1.20 -6.68
N LEU A 62 -12.30 -0.03 -6.95
CA LEU A 62 -11.79 -0.95 -5.93
C LEU A 62 -10.52 -0.40 -5.27
N THR A 63 -9.59 0.15 -6.05
CA THR A 63 -8.36 0.76 -5.53
C THR A 63 -8.67 1.98 -4.66
N GLY A 64 -9.57 2.86 -5.12
CA GLY A 64 -10.01 4.03 -4.36
C GLY A 64 -10.67 3.64 -3.03
N ALA A 65 -11.56 2.64 -3.06
CA ALA A 65 -12.18 2.09 -1.86
C ALA A 65 -11.13 1.53 -0.89
N ALA A 66 -10.20 0.69 -1.37
CA ALA A 66 -9.12 0.13 -0.55
C ALA A 66 -8.24 1.22 0.09
N VAL A 67 -7.86 2.25 -0.68
CA VAL A 67 -7.05 3.38 -0.18
C VAL A 67 -7.81 4.17 0.89
N SER A 68 -9.11 4.42 0.70
CA SER A 68 -9.93 5.12 1.70
C SER A 68 -10.01 4.34 3.02
N ILE A 69 -10.22 3.02 2.94
CA ILE A 69 -10.23 2.13 4.10
C ILE A 69 -8.87 2.13 4.78
N ALA A 70 -7.79 1.97 4.02
CA ALA A 70 -6.42 2.01 4.54
C ALA A 70 -6.12 3.33 5.25
N ARG A 71 -6.57 4.46 4.69
CA ARG A 71 -6.44 5.78 5.33
C ARG A 71 -7.20 5.85 6.66
N VAL A 72 -8.42 5.31 6.74
CA VAL A 72 -9.19 5.25 8.00
C VAL A 72 -8.47 4.39 9.04
N PHE A 73 -7.93 3.24 8.65
CA PHE A 73 -7.14 2.41 9.56
C PHE A 73 -5.84 3.07 9.98
N ALA A 74 -5.16 3.77 9.08
CA ALA A 74 -3.96 4.53 9.41
C ALA A 74 -4.28 5.65 10.39
N THR A 75 -5.31 6.48 10.15
CA THR A 75 -5.66 7.57 11.06
C THR A 75 -6.13 7.05 12.42
N ARG A 76 -6.93 5.98 12.45
CA ARG A 76 -7.37 5.35 13.71
C ARG A 76 -6.24 4.62 14.44
N GLY A 77 -5.35 3.94 13.71
CA GLY A 77 -4.19 3.25 14.25
C GLY A 77 -3.19 4.24 14.86
N THR A 78 -2.91 5.33 14.14
CA THR A 78 -2.09 6.43 14.64
C THR A 78 -2.75 7.13 15.82
N ALA A 79 -4.08 7.34 15.82
CA ALA A 79 -4.79 7.88 16.97
C ALA A 79 -4.71 6.96 18.21
N LYS A 80 -4.79 5.65 18.03
CA LYS A 80 -4.69 4.67 19.11
C LYS A 80 -3.27 4.53 19.66
N LEU A 81 -2.26 4.74 18.82
CA LEU A 81 -0.86 4.77 19.23
C LEU A 81 -0.50 6.10 19.92
N ALA A 82 -0.97 7.24 19.38
CA ALA A 82 -0.80 8.56 19.98
C ALA A 82 -1.59 8.73 21.30
N ALA A 83 -2.73 8.05 21.46
CA ALA A 83 -3.44 7.99 22.74
C ALA A 83 -2.78 7.05 23.78
N ARG A 84 -1.79 6.24 23.37
CA ARG A 84 -1.00 5.36 24.27
C ARG A 84 0.38 5.95 24.61
N SER A 85 0.72 7.15 24.12
CA SER A 85 1.98 7.87 24.38
C SER A 85 1.76 9.12 25.21
#